data_AF-R9JYY4-F1
#
_entry.id   AF-R9JYY4-F1
#
_cell.length_a   1.000
_cell.length_b   1.000
_cell.length_c   1.000
_cell.angle_alpha   90.00
_cell.angle_beta   90.00
_cell.angle_gamma   90.00
#
_symmetry.space_group_name_H-M   'P 1'
#
loop_
_entity.id
_entity.type
_entity.pdbx_description
1 polymer ?
#
loop_
_entity_poly.entity_id
_entity_poly.type
_entity_poly.pdbx_seq_one_letter_code
_entity_poly.pdbx_strand_id
1 'polypeptide(L)'
;MQKFENVDLLKSLKAIMQTHTQHFQSDFDIDIETLKQAAKSPNPEDKKQLWLCRPAGTWCLRERDTFIKGSREHNTFCFYAEQTRDKILAYAVELTGIEKGRVTGNLYELDYKKLYEHVKDVSVPAGDTKLIYENGERTQEAARRITGDADPDLGKFVRFEEQPKAPAALQTVLRNEKHSREHFKNGDIKEHIEKLSGKEKKPSLRAQLAQDKETVKTAPKKQTAKTKNKGLEV
;
A
#
# COMPACT_ATOMS: atom_id res chain seq x y z
N MET A 1 1.48 -5.48 -11.26
CA MET A 1 1.91 -4.53 -10.23
C MET A 1 3.18 -3.85 -10.69
N GLN A 2 3.31 -2.56 -10.41
CA GLN A 2 4.45 -1.74 -10.81
C GLN A 2 5.33 -1.41 -9.61
N LYS A 3 6.61 -1.13 -9.89
CA LYS A 3 7.53 -0.49 -8.94
C LYS A 3 7.98 0.86 -9.47
N PHE A 4 8.16 1.80 -8.56
CA PHE A 4 8.55 3.17 -8.82
C PHE A 4 9.80 3.45 -7.99
N GLU A 5 10.95 3.52 -8.65
CA GLU A 5 12.24 3.64 -7.98
C GLU A 5 12.67 5.10 -7.87
N ASN A 6 13.37 5.44 -6.78
CA ASN A 6 13.98 6.76 -6.55
C ASN A 6 13.00 7.94 -6.64
N VAL A 7 11.82 7.79 -6.04
CA VAL A 7 10.78 8.82 -6.03
C VAL A 7 10.83 9.68 -4.77
N ASP A 8 10.24 10.87 -4.85
CA ASP A 8 9.90 11.68 -3.67
C ASP A 8 8.68 11.02 -3.00
N LEU A 9 8.92 10.27 -1.92
CA LEU A 9 7.91 9.42 -1.29
C LEU A 9 6.75 10.26 -0.74
N LEU A 10 7.04 11.33 0.01
CA LEU A 10 5.99 12.14 0.63
C LEU A 10 5.14 12.83 -0.44
N LYS A 11 5.77 13.36 -1.49
CA LYS A 11 5.04 13.98 -2.60
C LYS A 11 4.17 12.97 -3.35
N SER A 12 4.71 11.79 -3.61
CA SER A 12 4.00 10.74 -4.37
C SER A 12 2.83 10.18 -3.58
N LEU A 13 3.04 9.82 -2.31
CA LEU A 13 1.99 9.29 -1.43
C LEU A 13 0.91 10.34 -1.17
N LYS A 14 1.26 11.63 -1.00
CA LYS A 14 0.28 12.71 -0.88
C LYS A 14 -0.61 12.80 -2.12
N ALA A 15 -0.01 12.76 -3.30
CA ALA A 15 -0.75 12.82 -4.55
C ALA A 15 -1.67 11.59 -4.71
N ILE A 16 -1.20 10.39 -4.38
CA ILE A 16 -2.03 9.17 -4.38
C ILE A 16 -3.20 9.32 -3.39
N MET A 17 -2.93 9.77 -2.16
CA MET A 17 -3.94 10.02 -1.13
C MET A 17 -5.03 10.97 -1.64
N GLN A 18 -4.65 12.05 -2.35
CA GLN A 18 -5.60 13.03 -2.89
C GLN A 18 -6.52 12.46 -3.98
N THR A 19 -6.15 11.36 -4.62
CA THR A 19 -7.02 10.70 -5.61
C THR A 19 -8.08 9.80 -5.00
N HIS A 20 -7.90 9.37 -3.75
CA HIS A 20 -8.61 8.21 -3.22
C HIS A 20 -9.23 8.44 -1.83
N THR A 21 -8.55 9.16 -0.94
CA THR A 21 -9.03 9.47 0.41
C THR A 21 -9.95 10.68 0.40
N GLN A 22 -11.21 10.48 0.82
CA GLN A 22 -12.26 11.49 0.84
C GLN A 22 -12.41 12.13 2.23
N HIS A 23 -12.16 11.35 3.28
CA HIS A 23 -12.27 11.77 4.67
C HIS A 23 -10.96 11.52 5.41
N PHE A 24 -10.69 12.31 6.46
CA PHE A 24 -9.51 12.15 7.32
C PHE A 24 -8.17 12.23 6.56
N GLN A 25 -8.07 13.11 5.56
CA GLN A 25 -6.79 13.35 4.86
C GLN A 25 -5.68 13.84 5.81
N SER A 26 -6.04 14.39 6.98
CA SER A 26 -5.11 14.76 8.04
C SER A 26 -4.34 13.56 8.62
N ASP A 27 -4.83 12.33 8.47
CA ASP A 27 -4.09 11.13 8.89
C ASP A 27 -2.75 11.02 8.17
N PHE A 28 -2.66 11.56 6.94
CA PHE A 28 -1.42 11.59 6.20
C PHE A 28 -0.33 12.45 6.86
N ASP A 29 -0.69 13.40 7.72
CA ASP A 29 0.31 14.17 8.48
C ASP A 29 1.05 13.28 9.49
N ILE A 30 0.36 12.29 10.08
CA ILE A 30 0.97 11.27 10.96
C ILE A 30 1.89 10.35 10.14
N ASP A 31 1.47 9.98 8.93
CA ASP A 31 2.30 9.18 8.03
C ASP A 31 3.58 9.93 7.63
N ILE A 32 3.50 11.25 7.39
CA ILE A 32 4.67 12.09 7.10
C ILE A 32 5.68 12.03 8.26
N GLU A 33 5.21 12.16 9.51
CA GLU A 33 6.07 12.08 10.69
C GLU A 33 6.73 10.70 10.80
N THR A 34 5.92 9.65 10.65
CA THR A 34 6.36 8.25 10.69
C THR A 34 7.43 7.98 9.63
N LEU A 35 7.21 8.37 8.38
CA LEU A 35 8.15 8.18 7.28
C LEU A 35 9.43 9.00 7.46
N LYS A 36 9.35 10.22 8.00
CA LYS A 36 10.53 11.04 8.31
C LYS A 36 11.38 10.43 9.42
N GLN A 37 10.74 9.87 10.46
CA GLN A 37 11.45 9.17 11.53
C GLN A 37 12.09 7.88 11.00
N ALA A 38 11.34 7.08 10.24
CA ALA A 38 11.82 5.87 9.58
C ALA A 38 13.03 6.13 8.67
N ALA A 39 13.01 7.20 7.88
CA ALA A 39 14.12 7.58 7.00
C ALA A 39 15.43 7.85 7.75
N LYS A 40 15.33 8.34 9.00
CA LYS A 40 16.48 8.62 9.87
C LYS A 40 16.94 7.41 10.67
N SER A 41 16.14 6.34 10.72
CA SER A 41 16.48 5.17 11.54
C SER A 41 17.76 4.49 11.02
N PRO A 42 18.66 4.08 11.92
CA PRO A 42 19.78 3.22 11.55
C PRO A 42 19.33 1.78 11.24
N ASN A 43 18.16 1.35 11.73
CA ASN A 43 17.65 0.00 11.50
C ASN A 43 17.04 -0.11 10.08
N PRO A 44 17.53 -1.02 9.22
CA PRO A 44 16.96 -1.24 7.88
C PRO A 44 15.48 -1.67 7.88
N GLU A 45 15.01 -2.37 8.92
CA GLU A 45 13.60 -2.80 9.00
C GLU A 45 12.64 -1.63 9.22
N ASP A 46 13.09 -0.58 9.93
CA ASP A 46 12.30 0.66 10.09
C ASP A 46 12.10 1.38 8.75
N LYS A 47 12.96 1.11 7.77
CA LYS A 47 12.86 1.69 6.42
C LYS A 47 11.91 0.91 5.50
N LYS A 48 11.19 -0.09 6.01
CA LYS A 48 10.21 -0.88 5.27
C LYS A 48 8.82 -0.69 5.87
N GLN A 49 7.94 -0.03 5.14
CA GLN A 49 6.57 0.24 5.57
C GLN A 49 5.57 -0.32 4.56
N LEU A 50 4.38 -0.66 5.04
CA LEU A 50 3.19 -0.85 4.23
C LEU A 50 2.30 0.37 4.42
N TRP A 51 2.02 1.07 3.32
CA TRP A 51 1.17 2.23 3.33
C TRP A 51 -0.19 1.89 2.70
N LEU A 52 -1.25 2.09 3.46
CA LEU A 52 -2.63 1.88 3.05
C LEU A 52 -3.32 3.22 2.84
N CYS A 53 -3.85 3.42 1.64
CA CYS A 53 -4.69 4.55 1.30
C CYS A 53 -6.14 4.08 1.21
N ARG A 54 -6.97 4.60 2.12
CA ARG A 54 -8.37 4.18 2.28
C ARG A 54 -9.28 5.36 1.92
N PRO A 55 -10.58 5.12 1.66
CA PRO A 55 -11.54 6.21 1.48
C PRO A 55 -11.62 7.14 2.71
N ALA A 56 -11.43 6.57 3.91
CA ALA A 56 -11.42 7.28 5.18
C ALA A 56 -10.07 7.11 5.89
N GLY A 57 -9.14 8.02 5.59
CA GLY A 57 -7.81 8.07 6.18
C GLY A 57 -6.76 7.18 5.53
N THR A 58 -5.58 7.19 6.14
CA THR A 58 -4.42 6.42 5.70
C THR A 58 -3.86 5.60 6.86
N TRP A 59 -2.92 4.69 6.57
CA TRP A 59 -2.12 4.00 7.57
C TRP A 59 -0.71 3.79 7.05
N CYS A 60 0.30 4.12 7.84
CA CYS A 60 1.68 3.71 7.65
C CYS A 60 2.04 2.66 8.71
N LEU A 61 2.22 1.40 8.28
CA LEU A 61 2.45 0.24 9.15
C LEU A 61 3.87 -0.29 8.92
N ARG A 62 4.59 -0.67 9.98
CA ARG A 62 5.87 -1.37 9.81
C ARG A 62 5.63 -2.70 9.09
N GLU A 63 6.36 -2.94 8.01
CA GLU A 63 6.18 -4.17 7.21
C GLU A 63 6.46 -5.40 8.07
N ARG A 64 7.59 -5.39 8.80
CA ARG A 64 7.98 -6.41 9.77
C ARG A 64 6.82 -6.82 10.68
N ASP A 65 6.19 -5.84 11.32
CA ASP A 65 5.23 -6.09 12.38
C ASP A 65 3.88 -6.55 11.80
N THR A 66 3.58 -6.23 10.55
CA THR A 66 2.40 -6.76 9.83
C THR A 66 2.46 -8.28 9.66
N PHE A 67 3.65 -8.88 9.66
CA PHE A 67 3.85 -10.33 9.60
C PHE A 67 3.97 -11.00 10.98
N ILE A 68 3.70 -10.28 12.07
CA ILE A 68 3.70 -10.81 13.45
C ILE A 68 2.26 -10.86 13.97
N LYS A 69 1.70 -12.06 14.12
CA LYS A 69 0.32 -12.26 14.59
C LYS A 69 0.12 -11.63 15.95
N GLY A 70 -0.91 -10.80 16.06
CA GLY A 70 -1.29 -10.13 17.31
C GLY A 70 -0.64 -8.76 17.51
N SER A 71 0.34 -8.36 16.69
CA SER A 71 0.87 -7.00 16.72
C SER A 71 -0.20 -5.98 16.32
N ARG A 72 -0.01 -4.72 16.72
CA ARG A 72 -0.89 -3.61 16.32
C ARG A 72 -1.02 -3.52 14.80
N GLU A 73 0.09 -3.60 14.09
CA GLU A 73 0.18 -3.49 12.63
C GLU A 73 -0.56 -4.64 11.96
N HIS A 74 -0.34 -5.89 12.41
CA HIS A 74 -1.02 -7.06 11.88
C HIS A 74 -2.53 -6.99 12.07
N ASN A 75 -2.97 -6.63 13.27
CA ASN A 75 -4.40 -6.51 13.59
C ASN A 75 -5.06 -5.39 12.77
N THR A 76 -4.39 -4.25 12.65
CA THR A 76 -4.87 -3.11 11.84
C THR A 76 -4.96 -3.49 10.37
N PHE A 77 -3.93 -4.15 9.84
CA PHE A 77 -3.87 -4.60 8.46
C PHE A 77 -4.97 -5.62 8.15
N CYS A 78 -5.22 -6.60 9.03
CA CYS A 78 -6.28 -7.60 8.82
C CYS A 78 -7.68 -7.03 9.01
N PHE A 79 -7.87 -6.11 9.96
CA PHE A 79 -9.17 -5.49 10.24
C PHE A 79 -9.81 -4.90 8.98
N TYR A 80 -9.05 -4.16 8.16
CA TYR A 80 -9.62 -3.54 6.96
C TYR A 80 -9.94 -4.51 5.83
N ALA A 81 -9.31 -5.69 5.79
CA ALA A 81 -9.66 -6.72 4.83
C ALA A 81 -10.90 -7.52 5.29
N GLU A 82 -11.07 -7.69 6.60
CA GLU A 82 -12.09 -8.55 7.20
C GLU A 82 -13.39 -7.82 7.53
N GLN A 83 -13.28 -6.60 8.08
CA GLN A 83 -14.37 -5.89 8.72
C GLN A 83 -14.88 -4.72 7.90
N THR A 84 -14.21 -4.36 6.80
CA THR A 84 -14.64 -3.26 5.93
C THR A 84 -14.79 -3.71 4.48
N ARG A 85 -15.45 -2.86 3.69
CA ARG A 85 -15.59 -3.03 2.23
C ARG A 85 -14.81 -1.95 1.49
N ASP A 86 -13.82 -1.35 2.16
CA ASP A 86 -13.05 -0.25 1.61
C ASP A 86 -12.28 -0.74 0.38
N LYS A 87 -12.33 0.08 -0.67
CA LYS A 87 -11.37 -0.09 -1.77
C LYS A 87 -10.07 0.50 -1.26
N ILE A 88 -9.06 -0.32 -1.02
CA ILE A 88 -7.78 0.13 -0.45
C ILE A 88 -6.72 0.08 -1.54
N LEU A 89 -6.00 1.18 -1.72
CA LEU A 89 -4.74 1.18 -2.47
C LEU A 89 -3.63 0.88 -1.46
N ALA A 90 -2.85 -0.18 -1.71
CA ALA A 90 -1.77 -0.60 -0.83
C ALA A 90 -0.43 -0.48 -1.54
N TYR A 91 0.58 -0.01 -0.82
CA TYR A 91 1.94 0.14 -1.32
C TYR A 91 2.95 -0.34 -0.30
N ALA A 92 3.97 -1.09 -0.75
CA ALA A 92 5.18 -1.25 0.04
C ALA A 92 6.07 -0.02 -0.20
N VAL A 93 6.59 0.53 0.88
CA VAL A 93 7.46 1.71 0.89
C VAL A 93 8.82 1.26 1.39
N GLU A 94 9.83 1.46 0.55
CA GLU A 94 11.23 1.25 0.90
C GLU A 94 11.94 2.60 0.93
N LEU A 95 12.31 3.06 2.12
CA LEU A 95 13.03 4.32 2.29
C LEU A 95 14.52 4.14 1.98
N THR A 96 15.07 4.99 1.13
CA THR A 96 16.52 5.01 0.82
C THR A 96 17.24 6.12 1.58
N GLY A 97 16.55 7.19 1.97
CA GLY A 97 17.10 8.22 2.86
C GLY A 97 16.43 9.57 2.73
N ILE A 98 17.19 10.63 3.05
CA ILE A 98 16.77 12.01 2.87
C ILE A 98 17.78 12.71 1.96
N GLU A 99 17.32 13.17 0.79
CA GLU A 99 18.13 13.89 -0.19
C GLU A 99 17.59 15.29 -0.40
N LYS A 100 18.42 16.32 -0.18
CA LYS A 100 18.04 17.74 -0.35
C LYS A 100 16.72 18.08 0.38
N GLY A 101 16.53 17.51 1.56
CA GLY A 101 15.33 17.70 2.39
C GLY A 101 14.10 16.87 1.98
N ARG A 102 14.19 16.02 0.96
CA ARG A 102 13.12 15.13 0.50
C ARG A 102 13.35 13.72 0.99
N VAL A 103 12.30 13.06 1.47
CA VAL A 103 12.35 11.64 1.81
C VAL A 103 12.28 10.84 0.50
N THR A 104 13.35 10.14 0.17
CA THR A 104 13.49 9.39 -1.08
C THR A 104 13.36 7.89 -0.84
N GLY A 105 12.93 7.18 -1.88
CA GLY A 105 12.83 5.73 -1.83
C GLY A 105 12.05 5.11 -2.98
N ASN A 106 11.66 3.87 -2.79
CA ASN A 106 10.94 3.06 -3.77
C ASN A 106 9.51 2.79 -3.29
N LEU A 107 8.57 2.81 -4.23
CA LEU A 107 7.18 2.41 -4.01
C LEU A 107 6.86 1.17 -4.85
N TYR A 108 6.17 0.22 -4.25
CA TYR A 108 5.70 -0.99 -4.93
C TYR A 108 4.19 -1.07 -4.79
N GLU A 109 3.47 -1.06 -5.89
CA GLU A 109 2.02 -1.24 -5.91
C GLU A 109 1.66 -2.66 -5.45
N LEU A 110 0.70 -2.80 -4.54
CA LEU A 110 0.28 -4.10 -4.00
C LEU A 110 -1.21 -4.34 -4.28
N ASP A 111 -1.55 -5.61 -4.51
CA ASP A 111 -2.94 -6.08 -4.45
C ASP A 111 -3.27 -6.38 -2.98
N TYR A 112 -3.96 -5.44 -2.32
CA TYR A 112 -4.24 -5.52 -0.88
C TYR A 112 -4.95 -6.82 -0.47
N LYS A 113 -5.89 -7.31 -1.29
CA LYS A 113 -6.63 -8.54 -0.96
C LYS A 113 -5.74 -9.77 -1.06
N LYS A 114 -4.92 -9.86 -2.11
CA LYS A 114 -3.95 -10.97 -2.23
C LYS A 114 -2.90 -10.92 -1.13
N LEU A 115 -2.41 -9.72 -0.80
CA LEU A 115 -1.46 -9.55 0.29
C LEU A 115 -2.09 -9.93 1.63
N TYR A 116 -3.35 -9.61 1.86
CA TYR A 116 -4.07 -10.05 3.06
C TYR A 116 -4.10 -11.57 3.21
N GLU A 117 -4.55 -12.31 2.18
CA GLU A 117 -4.55 -13.77 2.25
C GLU A 117 -3.13 -14.31 2.50
N HIS A 118 -2.13 -13.75 1.82
CA HIS A 118 -0.74 -14.11 2.02
C HIS A 118 -0.27 -13.86 3.46
N VAL A 119 -0.54 -12.67 4.02
CA VAL A 119 -0.16 -12.28 5.38
C VAL A 119 -0.75 -13.26 6.39
N LYS A 120 -2.02 -13.67 6.26
CA LYS A 120 -2.62 -14.65 7.20
C LYS A 120 -1.87 -15.97 7.21
N ASP A 121 -1.49 -16.44 6.03
CA ASP A 121 -0.89 -17.75 5.82
C ASP A 121 0.55 -17.79 6.38
N VAL A 122 1.33 -16.74 6.13
CA VAL A 122 2.77 -16.75 6.44
C VAL A 122 3.16 -16.03 7.73
N SER A 123 2.27 -15.26 8.34
CA SER A 123 2.59 -14.52 9.57
C SER A 123 2.98 -15.45 10.72
N VAL A 124 4.00 -15.06 11.47
CA VAL A 124 4.53 -15.82 12.60
C VAL A 124 3.84 -15.42 13.90
N PRO A 125 3.76 -16.31 14.90
CA PRO A 125 3.25 -15.94 16.23
C PRO A 125 4.12 -14.86 16.89
N ALA A 126 3.48 -13.93 17.60
CA ALA A 126 4.19 -13.07 18.56
C ALA A 126 4.84 -13.92 19.67
N GLY A 127 6.06 -13.53 20.03
CA GLY A 127 6.79 -13.95 21.21
C GLY A 127 6.79 -12.82 22.24
N ASP A 128 7.90 -12.64 22.93
CA ASP A 128 8.03 -11.62 23.96
C ASP A 128 7.93 -10.19 23.42
N THR A 129 7.54 -9.28 24.29
CA THR A 129 7.45 -7.85 23.98
C THR A 129 8.74 -7.17 24.39
N LYS A 130 9.37 -6.46 23.46
CA LYS A 130 10.48 -5.57 23.74
C LYS A 130 9.94 -4.20 24.13
N LEU A 131 10.40 -3.66 25.26
CA LEU A 131 10.12 -2.30 25.71
C LEU A 131 11.36 -1.45 25.49
N ILE A 132 11.19 -0.34 24.77
CA ILE A 132 12.26 0.57 24.39
C ILE A 132 12.11 1.86 25.21
N TYR A 133 13.24 2.28 25.78
CA TYR A 133 13.39 3.46 26.61
C TYR A 133 14.45 4.38 26.01
N GLU A 134 14.60 5.59 26.57
CA GLU A 134 15.60 6.57 26.12
C GLU A 134 17.04 6.02 26.14
N ASN A 135 17.38 5.22 27.15
CA ASN A 135 18.75 4.77 27.40
C ASN A 135 18.94 3.24 27.28
N GLY A 136 17.96 2.52 26.73
CA GLY A 136 18.09 1.08 26.51
C GLY A 136 16.77 0.36 26.26
N GLU A 137 16.82 -0.97 26.39
CA GLU A 137 15.67 -1.85 26.14
C GLU A 137 15.61 -2.97 27.18
N ARG A 138 14.40 -3.47 27.44
CA ARG A 138 14.16 -4.69 28.21
C ARG A 138 13.12 -5.56 27.52
N THR A 139 13.08 -6.84 27.85
CA THR A 139 12.13 -7.80 27.28
C THR A 139 11.21 -8.32 28.37
N GLN A 140 9.93 -8.50 28.04
CA GLN A 140 8.94 -9.10 28.94
C GLN A 140 8.05 -10.09 28.20
N GLU A 141 7.50 -11.06 28.92
CA GLU A 141 6.54 -12.02 28.39
C GLU A 141 5.33 -11.31 27.74
N ALA A 142 4.88 -11.82 26.59
CA ALA A 142 3.83 -11.20 25.76
C ALA A 142 2.53 -10.86 26.52
N ALA A 143 2.14 -11.69 27.49
CA ALA A 143 0.89 -11.53 28.24
C ALA A 143 0.98 -10.46 29.34
N ARG A 144 2.18 -9.96 29.66
CA ARG A 144 2.34 -8.93 30.69
C ARG A 144 1.82 -7.60 30.17
N ARG A 145 1.03 -6.92 30.99
CA ARG A 145 0.56 -5.57 30.72
C ARG A 145 1.77 -4.65 30.50
N ILE A 146 1.74 -3.90 29.41
CA ILE A 146 2.73 -2.85 29.14
C ILE A 146 2.31 -1.60 29.93
N THR A 147 3.23 -1.06 30.73
CA THR A 147 3.07 0.25 31.36
C THR A 147 4.05 1.23 30.73
N GLY A 148 3.63 2.48 30.56
CA GLY A 148 4.46 3.55 30.02
C GLY A 148 5.30 4.25 31.09
N ASP A 149 5.52 3.58 32.21
CA ASP A 149 6.26 4.14 33.34
C ASP A 149 7.74 4.28 32.97
N ALA A 150 8.38 5.32 33.50
CA ALA A 150 9.83 5.44 33.40
C ALA A 150 10.51 4.31 34.16
N ASP A 151 11.62 3.84 33.61
CA ASP A 151 12.51 2.89 34.26
C ASP A 151 13.67 3.66 34.92
N PRO A 152 14.01 3.39 36.19
CA PRO A 152 15.08 4.11 36.90
C PRO A 152 16.43 4.09 36.17
N ASP A 153 16.74 2.99 35.49
CA ASP A 153 18.03 2.79 34.83
C ASP A 153 17.94 3.12 33.32
N LEU A 154 16.79 2.84 32.69
CA LEU A 154 16.63 3.00 31.24
C LEU A 154 16.01 4.33 30.82
N GLY A 155 15.47 5.13 31.74
CA GLY A 155 14.86 6.43 31.46
C GLY A 155 13.38 6.36 31.08
N LYS A 156 12.89 7.33 30.29
CA LYS A 156 11.47 7.36 29.90
C LYS A 156 11.13 6.28 28.89
N PHE A 157 9.93 5.73 29.01
CA PHE A 157 9.36 4.83 28.02
C PHE A 157 9.19 5.54 26.67
N VAL A 158 9.63 4.91 25.59
CA VAL A 158 9.55 5.45 24.22
C VAL A 158 8.49 4.70 23.43
N ARG A 159 8.62 3.37 23.32
CA ARG A 159 7.70 2.51 22.58
C ARG A 159 7.86 1.05 22.98
N PHE A 160 6.96 0.20 22.52
CA PHE A 160 7.10 -1.24 22.59
C PHE A 160 7.13 -1.83 21.17
N GLU A 161 7.70 -3.02 21.04
CA GLU A 161 7.75 -3.79 19.81
C GLU A 161 7.51 -5.27 20.12
N GLU A 162 6.46 -5.86 19.55
CA GLU A 162 6.31 -7.31 19.58
C GLU A 162 7.49 -7.97 18.84
N GLN A 163 8.08 -8.98 19.48
CA GLN A 163 9.12 -9.79 18.85
C GLN A 163 8.49 -11.05 18.26
N PRO A 164 8.97 -11.54 17.10
CA PRO A 164 8.51 -12.80 16.56
C PRO A 164 8.99 -13.97 17.44
N LYS A 165 8.11 -14.94 17.70
CA LYS A 165 8.49 -16.19 18.38
C LYS A 165 9.55 -16.98 17.58
N ALA A 166 9.56 -16.83 16.26
CA ALA A 166 10.52 -17.43 15.36
C ALA A 166 11.16 -16.37 14.43
N PRO A 167 12.21 -15.66 14.88
CA PRO A 167 12.83 -14.58 14.11
C PRO A 167 13.34 -15.01 12.73
N ALA A 168 13.92 -16.21 12.61
CA ALA A 168 14.40 -16.74 11.34
C ALA A 168 13.26 -17.00 10.32
N ALA A 169 12.09 -17.42 10.81
CA ALA A 169 10.92 -17.61 9.96
C ALA A 169 10.40 -16.25 9.46
N LEU A 170 10.31 -15.24 10.32
CA LEU A 170 9.94 -13.88 9.91
C LEU A 170 10.92 -13.32 8.87
N GLN A 171 12.22 -13.49 9.09
CA GLN A 171 13.25 -13.02 8.16
C GLN A 171 13.10 -13.67 6.77
N THR A 172 12.72 -14.95 6.73
CA THR A 172 12.44 -15.67 5.47
C THR A 172 11.24 -15.05 4.74
N VAL A 173 10.16 -14.76 5.47
CA VAL A 173 8.97 -14.09 4.91
C VAL A 173 9.35 -12.73 4.32
N LEU A 174 10.02 -11.87 5.09
CA LEU A 174 10.41 -10.53 4.64
C LEU A 174 11.35 -10.55 3.44
N ARG A 175 12.25 -11.54 3.38
CA ARG A 175 13.13 -11.73 2.21
C ARG A 175 12.34 -12.14 0.97
N ASN A 176 11.37 -13.05 1.11
CA ASN A 176 10.53 -13.50 0.00
C ASN A 176 9.66 -12.35 -0.53
N GLU A 177 9.10 -11.57 0.39
CA GLU A 177 8.32 -10.36 0.06
C GLU A 177 9.14 -9.35 -0.73
N LYS A 178 10.35 -9.05 -0.26
CA LYS A 178 11.28 -8.18 -0.99
C LYS A 178 11.59 -8.75 -2.38
N HIS A 179 11.96 -10.04 -2.45
CA HIS A 179 12.36 -10.69 -3.69
C HIS A 179 11.24 -10.73 -4.73
N SER A 180 10.00 -10.95 -4.29
CA SER A 180 8.81 -10.89 -5.14
C SER A 180 8.69 -9.51 -5.81
N ARG A 181 8.85 -8.44 -5.03
CA ARG A 181 8.72 -7.05 -5.49
C ARG A 181 9.87 -6.60 -6.39
N GLU A 182 11.07 -7.17 -6.24
CA GLU A 182 12.20 -6.88 -7.13
C GLU A 182 11.88 -7.17 -8.61
N HIS A 183 10.98 -8.14 -8.87
CA HIS A 183 10.53 -8.55 -10.20
C HIS A 183 9.34 -7.74 -10.76
N PHE A 184 8.86 -6.74 -10.02
CA PHE A 184 7.79 -5.89 -10.53
C PHE A 184 8.26 -5.06 -11.74
N LYS A 185 7.34 -4.75 -12.64
CA LYS A 185 7.65 -3.92 -13.81
C LYS A 185 7.94 -2.50 -13.35
N ASN A 186 9.00 -1.91 -13.91
CA ASN A 186 9.26 -0.48 -13.73
C ASN A 186 8.09 0.33 -14.29
N GLY A 187 7.57 1.25 -13.49
CA GLY A 187 6.53 2.19 -13.87
C GLY A 187 6.96 3.64 -13.69
N ASP A 188 6.23 4.57 -14.29
CA ASP A 188 6.35 6.00 -14.02
C ASP A 188 5.31 6.41 -12.97
N ILE A 189 5.76 7.02 -11.88
CA ILE A 189 4.89 7.39 -10.75
C ILE A 189 3.87 8.47 -11.13
N LYS A 190 4.20 9.37 -12.06
CA LYS A 190 3.27 10.42 -12.51
C LYS A 190 2.18 9.80 -13.36
N GLU A 191 2.54 8.93 -14.32
CA GLU A 191 1.56 8.20 -15.13
C GLU A 191 0.63 7.35 -14.27
N HIS A 192 1.17 6.70 -13.23
CA HIS A 192 0.38 5.94 -12.27
C HIS A 192 -0.62 6.81 -11.51
N ILE A 193 -0.20 7.97 -10.99
CA ILE A 193 -1.07 8.93 -10.30
C ILE A 193 -2.14 9.49 -11.25
N GLU A 194 -1.77 9.83 -12.49
CA GLU A 194 -2.71 10.31 -13.51
C GLU A 194 -3.80 9.27 -13.79
N LYS A 195 -3.41 8.00 -13.93
CA LYS A 195 -4.34 6.88 -14.09
C LYS A 195 -5.29 6.74 -12.89
N LEU A 196 -4.76 6.80 -11.65
CA LEU A 196 -5.59 6.73 -10.43
C LEU A 196 -6.60 7.88 -10.36
N SER A 197 -6.20 9.09 -10.76
CA SER A 197 -7.08 10.26 -10.75
C SER A 197 -8.20 10.22 -11.79
N GLY A 198 -8.24 9.20 -12.65
CA GLY A 198 -9.20 9.10 -13.76
C GLY A 198 -8.97 10.14 -14.86
N LYS A 199 -7.83 10.83 -14.85
CA LYS A 199 -7.41 11.83 -15.85
C LYS A 199 -6.64 11.23 -17.01
N GLU A 200 -6.80 9.93 -17.30
CA GLU A 200 -6.36 9.41 -18.60
C GLU A 200 -6.95 10.32 -19.69
N LYS A 201 -6.11 10.74 -20.65
CA LYS A 201 -6.51 11.58 -21.78
C LYS A 201 -7.63 10.86 -22.55
N LYS A 202 -8.88 11.05 -22.15
CA LYS A 202 -10.03 10.68 -22.98
C LYS A 202 -9.86 11.45 -24.29
N PRO A 203 -9.87 10.78 -25.46
CA PRO A 203 -9.84 11.50 -26.73
C PRO A 203 -10.94 12.55 -26.71
N SER A 204 -10.63 13.76 -27.16
CA SER A 204 -11.64 14.83 -27.20
C SER A 204 -12.90 14.33 -27.92
N LEU A 205 -14.08 14.85 -27.59
CA LEU A 205 -15.33 14.54 -28.30
C LEU A 205 -15.16 14.61 -29.82
N ARG A 206 -14.31 15.53 -30.30
CA ARG A 206 -13.98 15.69 -31.72
C ARG A 206 -13.12 14.55 -32.29
N ALA A 207 -12.18 14.03 -31.50
CA ALA A 207 -11.37 12.87 -31.86
C ALA A 207 -12.18 11.56 -31.80
N GLN A 208 -13.08 11.42 -30.82
CA GLN A 208 -14.03 10.30 -30.74
C GLN A 208 -14.97 10.30 -31.96
N LEU A 209 -15.58 11.44 -32.28
CA LEU A 209 -16.43 11.59 -33.46
C LEU A 209 -15.70 11.37 -34.79
N ALA A 210 -14.38 11.60 -34.83
CA ALA A 210 -13.56 11.31 -36.01
C ALA A 210 -13.29 9.81 -36.19
N GLN A 211 -12.97 9.12 -35.09
CA GLN A 211 -12.82 7.66 -35.06
C GLN A 211 -14.12 6.95 -35.41
N ASP A 212 -15.24 7.40 -34.84
CA ASP A 212 -16.57 6.85 -35.13
C ASP A 212 -16.94 7.01 -36.61
N LYS A 213 -16.57 8.14 -37.24
CA LYS A 213 -16.77 8.39 -38.68
C LYS A 213 -15.91 7.49 -39.58
N GLU A 214 -14.69 7.13 -39.16
CA GLU A 214 -13.87 6.17 -39.91
C GLU A 214 -14.40 4.73 -39.81
N THR A 215 -14.90 4.32 -38.64
CA THR A 215 -15.55 3.01 -38.47
C THR A 215 -16.85 2.87 -39.26
N VAL A 216 -17.62 3.96 -39.42
CA VAL A 216 -18.83 3.96 -40.27
C VAL A 216 -18.49 3.89 -41.76
N LYS A 217 -17.34 4.42 -42.19
CA LYS A 217 -16.89 4.36 -43.60
C LYS A 217 -16.33 2.98 -43.99
N THR A 218 -15.83 2.21 -43.04
CA THR A 218 -15.20 0.89 -43.27
C THR A 218 -16.15 -0.29 -43.06
N ALA A 219 -17.36 -0.06 -42.54
CA ALA A 219 -18.39 -1.10 -42.40
C ALA A 219 -18.95 -1.54 -43.77
N PRO A 220 -18.94 -2.85 -44.10
CA PRO A 220 -19.47 -3.33 -45.37
C PRO A 220 -20.99 -3.12 -45.44
N LYS A 221 -21.46 -2.50 -46.53
CA LYS A 221 -22.90 -2.29 -46.80
C LYS A 221 -23.61 -3.65 -46.89
N LYS A 222 -24.41 -4.00 -45.87
CA LYS A 222 -25.41 -5.08 -45.98
C LYS A 222 -26.40 -4.71 -47.09
N GLN A 223 -26.35 -5.44 -48.20
CA GLN A 223 -27.39 -5.40 -49.22
C GLN A 223 -28.69 -5.93 -48.62
N THR A 224 -29.73 -5.09 -48.60
CA THR A 224 -31.08 -5.43 -48.18
C THR A 224 -31.79 -6.19 -49.31
N ALA A 225 -31.90 -7.51 -49.17
CA ALA A 225 -32.79 -8.31 -49.99
C ALA A 225 -34.24 -8.04 -49.54
N LYS A 226 -35.05 -7.45 -50.44
CA LYS A 226 -36.50 -7.30 -50.27
C LYS A 226 -37.19 -8.64 -50.56
N THR A 227 -37.66 -9.34 -49.55
CA THR A 227 -38.57 -10.48 -49.71
C THR A 227 -39.99 -9.96 -49.90
N LYS A 228 -40.55 -10.08 -51.11
CA LYS A 228 -41.99 -9.87 -51.36
C LYS A 228 -42.74 -11.13 -50.90
N ASN A 229 -43.51 -11.04 -49.83
CA ASN A 229 -44.54 -12.04 -49.54
C ASN A 229 -45.76 -11.78 -50.43
N LYS A 230 -46.12 -12.76 -51.24
CA LYS A 230 -47.37 -12.83 -52.02
C LYS A 230 -47.99 -14.22 -51.78
N GLY A 231 -49.28 -14.24 -51.44
CA GLY A 231 -50.11 -15.42 -51.18
C GLY A 231 -51.04 -15.07 -50.00
N LEU A 232 -52.26 -14.58 -50.16
CA LEU A 232 -53.42 -14.94 -51.00
C LEU A 232 -54.07 -16.26 -50.57
N GLU A 233 -55.31 -16.12 -50.11
CA GLU A 233 -56.29 -17.08 -49.57
C GLU A 233 -56.38 -18.42 -50.31
N VAL A 234 -56.64 -19.51 -49.58
CA VAL A 234 -57.96 -20.18 -49.46
C VAL A 234 -58.06 -20.81 -48.07
#